data_AF-A0A1H8VJN1-F1
#
_entry.id   AF-A0A1H8VJN1-F1
#
_cell.length_a   1.000
_cell.length_b   1.000
_cell.length_c   1.000
_cell.angle_alpha   90.00
_cell.angle_beta   90.00
_cell.angle_gamma   90.00
#
_symmetry.space_group_name_H-M   'P 1'
#
loop_
_entity.id
_entity.type
_entity.pdbx_description
1 polymer ?
#
loop_
_entity_poly.entity_id
_entity_poly.type
_entity_poly.pdbx_seq_one_letter_code
_entity_poly.pdbx_strand_id
1 'polypeptide(L)' 'MRPALPDIADIASLHARFMARDSNYSPQLAEACAGACEECAEECERHDADHCQVCAEVLRECAESCRNMMSA' A
#
# COMPACT_ATOMS: atom_id res chain seq x y z
N MET A 1 -5.32 12.59 -15.51
CA MET A 1 -5.20 11.42 -14.64
C MET A 1 -3.88 11.55 -13.90
N ARG A 2 -3.84 11.75 -12.57
CA ARG A 2 -2.61 11.47 -11.83
C ARG A 2 -2.55 9.94 -11.75
N PRO A 3 -1.58 9.26 -12.37
CA PRO A 3 -1.42 7.82 -12.15
C PRO A 3 -1.29 7.58 -10.63
N ALA A 4 -1.71 6.41 -10.16
CA ALA A 4 -1.61 5.95 -8.76
C ALA A 4 -0.41 6.60 -8.06
N LEU A 5 -0.63 7.22 -6.88
CA LEU A 5 0.35 8.06 -6.18
C LEU A 5 1.75 7.45 -6.38
N PRO A 6 2.69 8.07 -7.12
CA PRO A 6 3.98 7.44 -7.42
C PRO A 6 4.68 6.93 -6.15
N ASP A 7 4.40 7.61 -5.04
CA ASP A 7 4.86 7.27 -3.70
C ASP A 7 4.40 5.87 -3.23
N ILE A 8 3.23 5.35 -3.63
CA ILE A 8 2.78 4.03 -3.15
C ILE A 8 3.67 2.90 -3.68
N ALA A 9 4.07 2.98 -4.94
CA ALA A 9 4.95 1.96 -5.53
C ALA A 9 6.32 1.95 -4.83
N ASP A 10 6.85 3.14 -4.52
CA ASP A 10 8.12 3.29 -3.82
C ASP A 10 8.03 2.82 -2.35
N ILE A 11 6.97 3.20 -1.63
CA ILE A 11 6.74 2.82 -0.23
C ILE A 11 6.54 1.31 -0.12
N ALA A 12 5.67 0.71 -0.94
CA ALA A 12 5.42 -0.73 -0.92
C ALA A 12 6.68 -1.53 -1.27
N SER A 13 7.45 -1.08 -2.27
CA SER A 13 8.73 -1.70 -2.64
C SER A 13 9.75 -1.61 -1.52
N LEU A 14 9.83 -0.47 -0.83
CA LEU A 14 10.72 -0.29 0.31
C LEU A 14 10.31 -1.18 1.48
N HIS A 15 9.02 -1.22 1.81
CA HIS A 15 8.49 -2.06 2.87
C HIS A 15 8.77 -3.54 2.60
N ALA A 16 8.49 -4.03 1.39
CA ALA A 16 8.76 -5.42 1.01
C ALA A 16 10.25 -5.80 1.20
N ARG A 17 11.17 -4.90 0.88
CA ARG A 17 12.62 -5.11 1.11
C ARG A 17 12.99 -5.17 2.58
N PHE A 18 12.27 -4.46 3.45
CA PHE A 18 12.50 -4.48 4.89
C PHE A 18 11.89 -5.71 5.55
N MET A 19 10.71 -6.13 5.10
CA MET A 19 10.10 -7.40 5.48
C MET A 19 11.01 -8.58 5.12
N ALA A 20 11.52 -8.63 3.89
CA ALA A 20 12.34 -9.75 3.40
C ALA A 20 13.67 -9.96 4.16
N ARG A 21 14.11 -8.96 4.94
CA ARG A 21 15.33 -9.02 5.76
C ARG A 21 15.06 -8.91 7.25
N ASP A 22 13.80 -9.11 7.65
CA ASP A 22 13.35 -9.10 9.05
C ASP A 22 13.81 -7.83 9.81
N SER A 23 13.60 -6.67 9.18
CA SER A 23 14.05 -5.40 9.74
C SER A 23 13.19 -4.99 10.95
N ASN A 24 13.83 -4.53 12.02
CA ASN A 24 13.15 -3.90 13.16
C ASN A 24 12.34 -2.63 12.79
N TYR A 25 12.54 -2.08 11.59
CA TYR A 25 11.78 -0.95 11.05
C TYR A 25 10.56 -1.38 10.22
N SER A 26 10.33 -2.69 10.06
CA SER A 26 9.22 -3.21 9.26
C SER A 26 7.85 -2.74 9.79
N PRO A 27 7.56 -2.74 11.11
CA PRO A 27 6.27 -2.27 11.61
C PRO A 27 5.98 -0.80 11.29
N GLN A 28 6.98 0.08 11.40
CA GLN A 28 6.84 1.51 11.09
C GLN A 28 6.64 1.75 9.60
N LEU A 29 7.29 0.95 8.75
CA LEU A 29 7.05 0.99 7.31
C LEU A 29 5.70 0.38 6.92
N ALA A 30 5.22 -0.62 7.64
CA ALA A 30 3.88 -1.19 7.45
C ALA A 30 2.80 -0.12 7.72
N GLU A 31 2.96 0.70 8.76
CA GLU A 31 2.06 1.82 9.06
C GLU A 31 1.99 2.82 7.90
N ALA A 32 3.16 3.28 7.43
CA ALA A 32 3.24 4.22 6.31
C ALA A 32 2.69 3.61 5.01
N CYS A 33 2.98 2.34 4.75
CA CYS A 33 2.48 1.61 3.59
C CYS A 33 0.96 1.46 3.63
N ALA A 34 0.38 1.13 4.78
CA ALA A 34 -1.06 1.01 4.94
C ALA A 34 -1.77 2.34 4.64
N GLY A 35 -1.31 3.45 5.22
CA GLY A 35 -1.91 4.76 4.98
C GLY A 35 -1.82 5.21 3.52
N ALA A 36 -0.67 5.00 2.88
CA ALA A 36 -0.49 5.33 1.47
C ALA A 36 -1.33 4.43 0.54
N CYS A 37 -1.50 3.15 0.90
CA CYS A 37 -2.41 2.24 0.20
C CYS A 37 -3.85 2.73 0.25
N GLU A 38 -4.34 3.16 1.42
CA GLU A 38 -5.71 3.63 1.60
C GLU A 38 -5.98 4.90 0.80
N GLU A 39 -5.12 5.91 0.90
CA GLU A 39 -5.26 7.16 0.14
C GLU A 39 -5.29 6.89 -1.36
N CYS A 40 -4.41 6.01 -1.84
CA CYS A 40 -4.34 5.67 -3.25
C CYS A 40 -5.54 4.81 -3.70
N ALA A 41 -6.02 3.89 -2.87
CA ALA A 41 -7.21 3.11 -3.15
C ALA A 41 -8.46 4.00 -3.26
N GLU A 42 -8.69 4.87 -2.27
CA GLU A 42 -9.82 5.80 -2.24
C GLU A 42 -9.85 6.71 -3.48
N GLU A 43 -8.69 7.21 -3.91
CA GLU A 43 -8.63 8.01 -5.14
C GLU A 43 -8.87 7.16 -6.39
N CYS A 44 -8.28 5.95 -6.48
CA CYS A 44 -8.47 5.06 -7.63
C CYS A 44 -9.93 4.66 -7.83
N GLU A 45 -10.68 4.39 -6.77
CA GLU A 45 -12.09 3.99 -6.86
C GLU A 45 -13.00 5.03 -7.50
N ARG A 46 -12.61 6.29 -7.46
CA ARG A 46 -13.38 7.39 -8.05
C ARG A 46 -13.34 7.39 -9.57
N HIS A 47 -12.56 6.51 -10.18
CA HIS A 47 -12.39 6.40 -11.62
C HIS A 47 -12.93 5.06 -12.14
N ASP A 48 -13.84 5.09 -13.12
CA ASP A 48 -14.50 3.90 -13.69
C ASP A 48 -13.59 3.03 -14.59
N ALA A 49 -12.29 3.31 -14.67
CA ALA A 49 -11.39 2.56 -15.53
C ALA A 49 -10.98 1.23 -14.86
N ASP A 50 -10.97 0.13 -15.61
CA ASP A 50 -10.63 -1.22 -15.10
C ASP A 50 -9.31 -1.24 -14.31
N HIS A 51 -8.28 -0.55 -14.80
CA HIS A 51 -6.98 -0.50 -14.12
C HIS A 51 -7.04 0.23 -12.77
N CYS A 52 -7.93 1.20 -12.61
CA CYS A 52 -8.14 1.89 -11.34
C CYS A 52 -8.88 1.01 -10.35
N GLN A 53 -9.88 0.25 -10.80
CA GLN A 53 -10.62 -0.68 -9.94
C GLN A 53 -9.71 -1.81 -9.43
N VAL A 54 -8.90 -2.41 -10.30
CA VAL A 54 -7.90 -3.41 -9.92
C VAL A 54 -6.85 -2.83 -8.97
N CYS A 55 -6.39 -1.59 -9.22
CA CYS A 55 -5.45 -0.91 -8.32
C CYS A 55 -6.04 -0.74 -6.92
N ALA A 56 -7.28 -0.27 -6.81
CA ALA A 56 -7.95 -0.08 -5.53
C ALA A 56 -8.13 -1.40 -4.75
N GLU A 57 -8.48 -2.49 -5.44
CA GLU A 57 -8.61 -3.82 -4.84
C GLU A 57 -7.28 -4.29 -4.23
N VAL A 58 -6.20 -4.28 -5.03
CA VAL A 58 -4.87 -4.73 -4.58
C VAL A 58 -4.34 -3.87 -3.43
N LEU A 59 -4.57 -2.56 -3.48
CA LEU A 59 -4.12 -1.65 -2.42
C LEU A 59 -4.84 -1.91 -1.10
N ARG A 60 -6.12 -2.30 -1.12
CA ARG A 60 -6.84 -2.68 0.11
C ARG A 60 -6.29 -3.94 0.74
N GLU A 61 -6.02 -4.96 -0.07
CA GLU A 61 -5.41 -6.20 0.42
C GLU A 61 -4.02 -5.93 1.03
N CYS A 62 -3.25 -5.04 0.41
CA CYS A 62 -1.96 -4.61 0.93
C CYS A 62 -2.09 -3.87 2.27
N ALA A 63 -3.04 -2.93 2.38
CA ALA A 63 -3.29 -2.20 3.62
C ALA A 63 -3.73 -3.12 4.77
N GLU A 64 -4.63 -4.07 4.50
CA GLU A 64 -5.04 -5.09 5.47
C GLU A 64 -3.86 -5.95 5.93
N SER A 65 -3.05 -6.43 4.99
CA SER A 65 -1.85 -7.20 5.30
C SER A 65 -0.88 -6.41 6.19
N CYS A 66 -0.63 -5.14 5.86
CA CYS A 66 0.25 -4.27 6.65
C CYS A 66 -0.30 -4.04 8.07
N ARG A 67 -1.62 -3.87 8.22
CA ARG A 67 -2.25 -3.77 9.55
C ARG A 67 -2.10 -5.04 10.38
N ASN A 68 -2.32 -6.20 9.77
CA ASN A 68 -2.18 -7.49 10.44
C ASN A 68 -0.75 -7.70 10.96
N MET A 69 0.27 -7.22 10.23
CA MET A 69 1.67 -7.26 10.67
C MET A 69 1.96 -6.36 11.88
N MET A 70 1.29 -5.21 12.02
CA MET A 70 1.48 -4.31 13.15
C MET A 70 0.80 -4.81 14.43
N SER A 71 -0.23 -5.64 14.30
CA SER A 71 -0.95 -6.24 15.44
C SER A 71 -0.36 -7.54 15.96
N ALA A 72 0.72 -8.03 15.34
CA ALA A 72 1.37 -9.31 15.65
C ALA A 72 2.56 -9.16 16.62
#